data_AF-A0A4D9ENL2-F1
#
_entry.id   AF-A0A4D9ENL2-F1
#
_cell.length_a   1.000
_cell.length_b   1.000
_cell.length_c   1.000
_cell.angle_alpha   90.00
_cell.angle_beta   90.00
_cell.angle_gamma   90.00
#
_symmetry.space_group_name_H-M   'P 1'
#
loop_
_entity.id
_entity.type
_entity.pdbx_description
1 polymer ?
#
loop_
_entity_poly.entity_id
_entity_poly.type
_entity_poly.pdbx_seq_one_letter_code
_entity_poly.pdbx_strand_id
1 'polypeptide(L)'
;MSGSSGAWGGFGLLPPLPQSRAAWLGAAGALALAALLGAAVWRWAGRQAGGARLQRVGTVSGLFLYPVKSCGAVTLQRAEVTALGLRSGEMRDRFWLLINEDGHMVTARQEPQLVLISVNCENGYLTLNASEMKELRVPVKLSRKNAVHNCRLFGLDIQGRDCGDEAAQWFTTFLNTQSYRLVHFESQMAPRKSRDIFTTFRSTDEIAYPDCSPAMILSEASLEDLNTRLEKKVKMQNFRPNIVVTGCSAYEEDSWNKIKIGNVEMKGTMACPRCILTTIDMETGIIDRKEPLETLKR
;
A
#
# COMPACT_ATOMS: atom_id res chain seq x y z
N MET A 1 56.41 -77.77 -2.70
CA MET A 1 56.05 -77.69 -4.12
C MET A 1 56.01 -76.22 -4.51
N SER A 2 56.88 -75.85 -5.45
CA SER A 2 56.73 -74.79 -6.48
C SER A 2 55.99 -73.46 -6.16
N GLY A 3 56.78 -72.39 -6.04
CA GLY A 3 56.75 -71.16 -6.88
C GLY A 3 55.49 -70.28 -6.99
N SER A 4 55.64 -68.97 -6.69
CA SER A 4 55.21 -67.82 -7.53
C SER A 4 55.73 -66.52 -6.88
N SER A 5 56.79 -65.90 -7.40
CA SER A 5 56.81 -64.74 -8.31
C SER A 5 56.13 -63.47 -7.77
N GLY A 6 56.94 -62.42 -7.57
CA GLY A 6 56.50 -61.10 -7.12
C GLY A 6 55.83 -60.24 -8.20
N ALA A 7 55.36 -59.06 -7.78
CA ALA A 7 55.10 -57.92 -8.67
C ALA A 7 55.22 -56.61 -7.90
N TRP A 8 56.02 -55.71 -8.47
CA TRP A 8 56.26 -54.33 -8.05
C TRP A 8 55.20 -53.38 -8.62
N GLY A 9 55.00 -52.25 -7.92
CA GLY A 9 54.92 -50.92 -8.54
C GLY A 9 53.63 -50.52 -9.27
N GLY A 10 52.82 -49.68 -8.62
CA GLY A 10 51.79 -48.87 -9.26
C GLY A 10 51.96 -47.38 -8.91
N PHE A 11 52.89 -46.70 -9.58
CA PHE A 11 52.90 -45.22 -9.62
C PHE A 11 51.80 -44.75 -10.56
N GLY A 12 50.77 -44.10 -10.01
CA GLY A 12 49.74 -43.43 -10.79
C GLY A 12 50.33 -42.26 -11.59
N LEU A 13 50.20 -42.33 -12.91
CA LEU A 13 50.63 -41.30 -13.86
C LEU A 13 49.90 -39.98 -13.63
N LEU A 14 50.66 -38.90 -13.43
CA LEU A 14 50.19 -37.53 -13.60
C LEU A 14 49.81 -37.29 -15.07
N PRO A 15 48.78 -36.48 -15.36
CA PRO A 15 48.40 -36.18 -16.74
C PRO A 15 49.51 -35.40 -17.47
N PRO A 16 49.65 -35.55 -18.80
CA PRO A 16 50.73 -34.92 -19.57
C PRO A 16 50.57 -33.40 -19.64
N LEU A 17 51.70 -32.68 -19.59
CA LEU A 17 51.77 -31.22 -19.75
C LEU A 17 51.52 -30.82 -21.22
N PRO A 18 50.80 -29.71 -21.49
CA PRO A 18 50.47 -29.28 -22.85
C PRO A 18 51.71 -28.84 -23.65
N GLN A 19 51.85 -29.39 -24.87
CA GLN A 19 53.07 -29.29 -25.71
C GLN A 19 53.10 -28.14 -26.73
N SER A 20 52.12 -27.23 -26.77
CA SER A 20 52.12 -26.09 -27.72
C SER A 20 51.75 -24.75 -27.07
N ARG A 21 52.33 -23.65 -27.57
CA ARG A 21 52.02 -22.28 -27.10
C ARG A 21 50.52 -21.94 -27.21
N ALA A 22 49.85 -22.46 -28.24
CA ALA A 22 48.41 -22.31 -28.41
C ALA A 22 47.60 -23.03 -27.32
N ALA A 23 48.03 -24.22 -26.89
CA ALA A 23 47.39 -24.95 -25.79
C ALA A 23 47.57 -24.23 -24.44
N TRP A 24 48.74 -23.62 -24.20
CA TRP A 24 48.97 -22.79 -23.00
C TRP A 24 48.11 -21.52 -23.00
N LEU A 25 47.94 -20.85 -24.14
CA LEU A 25 47.06 -19.68 -24.27
C LEU A 25 45.58 -20.06 -24.09
N GLY A 26 45.16 -21.21 -24.62
CA GLY A 26 43.81 -21.76 -24.42
C GLY A 26 43.53 -22.11 -22.94
N ALA A 27 44.50 -22.77 -22.27
CA ALA A 27 44.39 -23.10 -20.85
C ALA A 27 44.39 -21.85 -19.96
N ALA A 28 45.24 -20.86 -20.26
CA ALA A 28 45.26 -19.58 -19.55
C ALA A 28 43.95 -18.78 -19.76
N GLY A 29 43.41 -18.78 -20.98
CA GLY A 29 42.12 -18.18 -21.28
C GLY A 29 40.95 -18.84 -20.53
N ALA A 30 40.94 -20.17 -20.44
CA ALA A 30 39.93 -20.93 -19.69
C ALA A 30 40.00 -20.65 -18.18
N LEU A 31 41.21 -20.58 -17.60
CA LEU A 31 41.41 -20.22 -16.20
C LEU A 31 40.97 -18.78 -15.89
N ALA A 32 41.28 -17.82 -16.78
CA ALA A 32 40.84 -16.44 -16.64
C ALA A 32 39.31 -16.32 -16.70
N LEU A 33 38.66 -17.05 -17.61
CA LEU A 33 37.19 -17.07 -17.72
C LEU A 33 36.54 -17.69 -16.48
N ALA A 34 37.09 -18.80 -15.95
CA ALA A 34 36.62 -19.43 -14.73
C ALA A 34 36.77 -18.52 -13.50
N ALA A 35 37.87 -17.76 -13.40
CA ALA A 35 38.09 -16.79 -12.33
C ALA A 35 37.11 -15.62 -12.41
N LEU A 36 36.82 -15.11 -13.62
CA LEU A 36 35.83 -14.05 -13.83
C LEU A 36 34.41 -14.52 -13.50
N LEU A 37 34.03 -15.73 -13.91
CA LEU A 37 32.75 -16.33 -13.56
C LEU A 37 32.65 -16.59 -12.04
N GLY A 38 33.71 -17.10 -11.41
CA GLY A 38 33.78 -17.29 -9.95
C GLY A 38 33.63 -15.97 -9.19
N ALA A 39 34.30 -14.90 -9.64
CA ALA A 39 34.17 -13.57 -9.05
C ALA A 39 32.77 -12.97 -9.27
N ALA A 40 32.15 -13.20 -10.42
CA ALA A 40 30.77 -12.76 -10.71
C ALA A 40 29.75 -13.51 -9.84
N VAL A 41 29.89 -14.84 -9.71
CA VAL A 41 29.06 -15.68 -8.83
C VAL A 41 29.27 -15.30 -7.37
N TRP A 42 30.51 -15.05 -6.93
CA TRP A 42 30.80 -14.61 -5.56
C TRP A 42 30.25 -13.22 -5.27
N ARG A 43 30.33 -12.26 -6.22
CA ARG A 43 29.66 -10.96 -6.08
C ARG A 43 28.15 -11.07 -6.07
N TRP A 44 27.57 -11.94 -6.89
CA TRP A 44 26.14 -12.18 -6.94
C TRP A 44 25.64 -12.84 -5.64
N ALA A 45 26.36 -13.87 -5.18
CA ALA A 45 26.10 -14.54 -3.91
C ALA A 45 26.35 -13.61 -2.72
N GLY A 46 27.36 -12.73 -2.75
CA GLY A 46 27.62 -11.73 -1.72
C GLY A 46 26.58 -10.60 -1.68
N ARG A 47 26.03 -10.22 -2.84
CA ARG A 47 24.86 -9.31 -2.92
C ARG A 47 23.58 -9.96 -2.38
N GLN A 48 23.44 -11.27 -2.52
CA GLN A 48 22.33 -12.06 -1.96
C GLN A 48 22.53 -12.37 -0.46
N ALA A 49 23.77 -12.59 -0.03
CA ALA A 49 24.15 -12.98 1.33
C ALA A 49 24.40 -11.79 2.27
N GLY A 50 24.53 -10.58 1.73
CA GLY A 50 24.47 -9.34 2.50
C GLY A 50 23.03 -9.05 2.96
N GLY A 51 22.48 -9.93 3.81
CA GLY A 51 21.19 -9.72 4.43
C GLY A 51 21.19 -8.37 5.11
N ALA A 52 20.32 -7.46 4.67
CA ALA A 52 20.20 -6.15 5.28
C ALA A 52 19.98 -6.35 6.78
N ARG A 53 20.87 -5.81 7.62
CA ARG A 53 20.72 -5.87 9.07
C ARG A 53 19.42 -5.14 9.43
N LEU A 54 18.40 -5.91 9.79
CA LEU A 54 17.11 -5.37 10.21
C LEU A 54 17.26 -4.84 11.64
N GLN A 55 16.82 -3.61 11.86
CA GLN A 55 16.65 -3.03 13.18
C GLN A 55 15.16 -2.92 13.45
N ARG A 56 14.72 -3.40 14.61
CA ARG A 56 13.35 -3.14 15.07
C ARG A 56 13.25 -1.67 15.47
N VAL A 57 12.39 -0.93 14.78
CA VAL A 57 12.13 0.50 15.03
C VAL A 57 10.74 0.74 15.63
N GLY A 58 9.90 -0.29 15.74
CA GLY A 58 8.56 -0.16 16.30
C GLY A 58 7.77 -1.46 16.24
N THR A 59 6.48 -1.37 16.53
CA THR A 59 5.50 -2.48 16.47
C THR A 59 4.20 -1.96 15.88
N VAL A 60 3.55 -2.73 15.00
CA VAL A 60 2.19 -2.39 14.54
C VAL A 60 1.24 -2.46 15.72
N SER A 61 0.58 -1.35 16.04
CA SER A 61 -0.42 -1.26 17.11
C SER A 61 -1.85 -1.13 16.57
N GLY A 62 -2.02 -0.75 15.30
CA GLY A 62 -3.33 -0.68 14.66
C GLY A 62 -3.28 -0.86 13.16
N LEU A 63 -4.35 -1.44 12.61
CA LEU A 63 -4.58 -1.56 11.17
C LEU A 63 -5.96 -1.03 10.84
N PHE A 64 -6.03 -0.16 9.82
CA PHE A 64 -7.26 0.46 9.37
C PHE A 64 -7.38 0.37 7.85
N LEU A 65 -8.59 0.09 7.38
CA LEU A 65 -8.93 0.03 5.96
C LEU A 65 -10.14 0.92 5.72
N TYR A 66 -10.16 1.66 4.62
CA TYR A 66 -11.23 2.60 4.30
C TYR A 66 -11.83 2.22 2.95
N PRO A 67 -12.79 1.27 2.90
CA PRO A 67 -13.25 0.72 1.63
C PRO A 67 -13.84 1.78 0.71
N VAL A 68 -14.64 2.68 1.29
CA VAL A 68 -15.25 3.83 0.60
C VAL A 68 -14.43 5.08 0.88
N LYS A 69 -14.05 5.80 -0.17
CA LYS A 69 -13.29 7.04 -0.05
C LYS A 69 -14.03 8.02 0.86
N SER A 70 -13.31 8.56 1.84
CA SER A 70 -13.78 9.53 2.84
C SER A 70 -14.73 9.01 3.93
N CYS A 71 -15.24 7.77 3.83
CA CYS A 71 -16.09 7.19 4.87
C CYS A 71 -15.29 6.68 6.08
N GLY A 72 -15.99 6.15 7.08
CA GLY A 72 -15.42 5.58 8.30
C GLY A 72 -14.42 4.45 8.05
N ALA A 73 -13.54 4.23 9.03
CA ALA A 73 -12.53 3.18 9.00
C ALA A 73 -13.12 1.83 9.43
N VAL A 74 -12.60 0.76 8.83
CA VAL A 74 -12.73 -0.62 9.34
C VAL A 74 -11.46 -0.94 10.11
N THR A 75 -11.60 -1.28 11.39
CA THR A 75 -10.47 -1.72 12.23
C THR A 75 -10.16 -3.19 11.94
N LEU A 76 -8.90 -3.51 11.70
CA LEU A 76 -8.46 -4.85 11.33
C LEU A 76 -7.46 -5.42 12.33
N GLN A 77 -7.47 -6.76 12.46
CA GLN A 77 -6.44 -7.50 13.19
C GLN A 77 -5.31 -7.98 12.26
N ARG A 78 -5.61 -8.14 10.96
CA ARG A 78 -4.67 -8.54 9.92
C ARG A 78 -5.10 -7.95 8.58
N ALA A 79 -4.14 -7.70 7.70
CA ALA A 79 -4.39 -7.28 6.33
C ALA A 79 -3.33 -7.85 5.40
N GLU A 80 -3.72 -8.13 4.16
CA GLU A 80 -2.81 -8.37 3.06
C GLU A 80 -2.35 -7.03 2.49
N VAL A 81 -1.08 -6.92 2.13
CA VAL A 81 -0.55 -5.75 1.42
C VAL A 81 -0.45 -6.09 -0.06
N THR A 82 -1.20 -5.37 -0.89
CA THR A 82 -1.18 -5.51 -2.36
C THR A 82 -0.53 -4.29 -3.00
N ALA A 83 -0.20 -4.37 -4.29
CA ALA A 83 0.34 -3.23 -5.03
C ALA A 83 -0.58 -1.99 -5.02
N LEU A 84 -1.90 -2.20 -4.93
CA LEU A 84 -2.91 -1.12 -4.89
C LEU A 84 -3.32 -0.74 -3.45
N GLY A 85 -2.68 -1.29 -2.43
CA GLY A 85 -2.94 -0.99 -1.02
C GLY A 85 -3.41 -2.19 -0.20
N LEU A 86 -3.93 -1.93 0.99
CA LEU A 86 -4.37 -2.97 1.94
C LEU A 86 -5.62 -3.70 1.44
N ARG A 87 -5.69 -5.00 1.74
CA ARG A 87 -6.85 -5.87 1.51
C ARG A 87 -7.16 -6.70 2.74
N SER A 88 -8.43 -6.91 3.03
CA SER A 88 -8.91 -7.90 4.01
C SER A 88 -10.11 -8.63 3.43
N GLY A 89 -9.91 -9.88 3.02
CA GLY A 89 -10.93 -10.64 2.30
C GLY A 89 -11.36 -9.93 1.01
N GLU A 90 -12.64 -9.62 0.90
CA GLU A 90 -13.22 -8.88 -0.24
C GLU A 90 -13.07 -7.36 -0.12
N MET A 91 -12.66 -6.83 1.04
CA MET A 91 -12.43 -5.39 1.22
C MET A 91 -11.07 -4.98 0.69
N ARG A 92 -11.07 -3.90 -0.08
CA ARG A 92 -9.86 -3.24 -0.56
C ARG A 92 -9.90 -1.76 -0.25
N ASP A 93 -8.74 -1.21 0.03
CA ASP A 93 -8.61 0.15 0.54
C ASP A 93 -8.91 1.21 -0.54
N ARG A 94 -9.95 2.03 -0.30
CA ARG A 94 -10.49 3.05 -1.21
C ARG A 94 -10.79 2.50 -2.62
N PHE A 95 -11.52 1.38 -2.68
CA PHE A 95 -12.01 0.80 -3.93
C PHE A 95 -13.43 1.23 -4.29
N TRP A 96 -14.11 1.96 -3.41
CA TRP A 96 -15.38 2.60 -3.70
C TRP A 96 -15.25 4.13 -3.63
N LEU A 97 -15.95 4.82 -4.53
CA LEU A 97 -15.92 6.27 -4.67
C LEU A 97 -17.35 6.79 -4.84
N LEU A 98 -17.65 7.91 -4.20
CA LEU A 98 -18.85 8.68 -4.50
C LEU A 98 -18.54 9.69 -5.60
N ILE A 99 -19.41 9.78 -6.60
CA ILE A 99 -19.33 10.78 -7.68
C ILE A 99 -20.62 11.59 -7.76
N ASN A 100 -20.52 12.83 -8.23
CA ASN A 100 -21.68 13.66 -8.58
C ASN A 100 -22.17 13.32 -10.00
N GLU A 101 -23.19 14.04 -10.48
CA GLU A 101 -23.77 13.84 -11.82
C GLU A 101 -22.75 14.04 -12.97
N ASP A 102 -21.73 14.88 -12.78
CA ASP A 102 -20.66 15.12 -13.76
C ASP A 102 -19.54 14.06 -13.72
N GLY A 103 -19.62 13.07 -12.82
CA GLY A 103 -18.56 12.09 -12.61
C GLY A 103 -17.37 12.61 -11.80
N HIS A 104 -17.45 13.80 -11.21
CA HIS A 104 -16.41 14.31 -10.31
C HIS A 104 -16.48 13.61 -8.94
N MET A 105 -15.30 13.37 -8.35
CA MET A 105 -15.20 12.83 -6.99
C MET A 105 -15.98 13.68 -5.97
N VAL A 106 -16.60 13.00 -5.02
CA VAL A 106 -17.17 13.62 -3.82
C VAL A 106 -16.37 13.09 -2.63
N THR A 107 -15.76 14.00 -1.88
CA THR A 107 -14.91 13.67 -0.73
C THR A 107 -15.39 14.38 0.52
N ALA A 108 -14.86 14.01 1.68
CA ALA A 108 -15.20 14.70 2.94
C ALA A 108 -14.76 16.17 2.98
N ARG A 109 -14.00 16.65 1.99
CA ARG A 109 -13.73 18.09 1.81
C ARG A 109 -14.98 18.86 1.35
N GLN A 110 -15.83 18.20 0.57
CA GLN A 110 -17.11 18.73 0.09
C GLN A 110 -18.24 18.33 1.04
N GLU A 111 -18.29 17.04 1.38
CA GLU A 111 -19.36 16.41 2.16
C GLU A 111 -18.80 15.76 3.42
N PRO A 112 -18.51 16.54 4.48
CA PRO A 112 -17.80 16.04 5.65
C PRO A 112 -18.59 14.98 6.43
N GLN A 113 -19.92 14.97 6.29
CA GLN A 113 -20.82 13.96 6.85
C GLN A 113 -20.49 12.53 6.38
N LEU A 114 -19.78 12.36 5.25
CA LEU A 114 -19.29 11.06 4.80
C LEU A 114 -18.51 10.30 5.88
N VAL A 115 -17.76 11.00 6.75
CA VAL A 115 -16.96 10.34 7.80
C VAL A 115 -17.82 9.59 8.83
N LEU A 116 -19.10 9.93 8.94
CA LEU A 116 -20.05 9.32 9.86
C LEU A 116 -20.62 8.00 9.34
N ILE A 117 -20.40 7.69 8.07
CA ILE A 117 -20.85 6.43 7.48
C ILE A 117 -19.91 5.32 7.95
N SER A 118 -20.46 4.43 8.77
CA SER A 118 -19.78 3.19 9.15
C SER A 118 -19.86 2.20 7.99
N VAL A 119 -18.75 1.48 7.79
CA VAL A 119 -18.57 0.57 6.66
C VAL A 119 -18.19 -0.80 7.21
N ASN A 120 -18.79 -1.84 6.65
CA ASN A 120 -18.35 -3.23 6.84
C ASN A 120 -18.43 -3.98 5.51
N CYS A 121 -17.83 -5.16 5.43
CA CYS A 121 -18.00 -6.05 4.29
C CYS A 121 -17.96 -7.50 4.72
N GLU A 122 -19.08 -8.18 4.55
CA GLU A 122 -19.25 -9.58 4.93
C GLU A 122 -20.14 -10.29 3.91
N ASN A 123 -19.88 -11.58 3.70
CA ASN A 123 -20.71 -12.46 2.89
C ASN A 123 -20.97 -11.95 1.45
N GLY A 124 -20.00 -11.30 0.81
CA GLY A 124 -20.15 -10.76 -0.54
C GLY A 124 -20.81 -9.38 -0.64
N TYR A 125 -21.07 -8.70 0.48
CA TYR A 125 -21.74 -7.40 0.50
C TYR A 125 -20.94 -6.35 1.26
N LEU A 126 -20.75 -5.18 0.65
CA LEU A 126 -20.44 -3.93 1.34
C LEU A 126 -21.70 -3.46 2.08
N THR A 127 -21.57 -3.21 3.37
CA THR A 127 -22.66 -2.75 4.22
C THR A 127 -22.35 -1.35 4.74
N LEU A 128 -23.30 -0.43 4.58
CA LEU A 128 -23.17 0.98 4.95
C LEU A 128 -24.27 1.36 5.94
N ASN A 129 -23.86 1.95 7.06
CA ASN A 129 -24.75 2.34 8.14
C ASN A 129 -24.46 3.79 8.57
N ALA A 130 -25.52 4.56 8.75
CA ALA A 130 -25.49 5.93 9.24
C ALA A 130 -26.72 6.21 10.11
N SER A 131 -26.65 7.22 10.96
CA SER A 131 -27.77 7.61 11.84
C SER A 131 -29.03 7.91 11.02
N GLU A 132 -30.19 7.45 11.49
CA GLU A 132 -31.51 7.68 10.87
C GLU A 132 -31.66 7.13 9.43
N MET A 133 -30.72 6.31 8.97
CA MET A 133 -30.76 5.67 7.67
C MET A 133 -30.99 4.16 7.83
N LYS A 134 -31.78 3.58 6.92
CA LYS A 134 -31.83 2.12 6.78
C LYS A 134 -30.47 1.62 6.30
N GLU A 135 -30.01 0.49 6.83
CA GLU A 135 -28.78 -0.16 6.35
C GLU A 135 -28.83 -0.38 4.82
N LEU A 136 -27.77 0.03 4.12
CA LEU A 136 -27.58 -0.24 2.70
C LEU A 136 -26.63 -1.41 2.52
N ARG A 137 -27.01 -2.35 1.64
CA ARG A 137 -26.18 -3.50 1.26
C ARG A 137 -25.92 -3.50 -0.23
N VAL A 138 -24.66 -3.35 -0.62
CA VAL A 138 -24.21 -3.33 -2.01
C VAL A 138 -23.39 -4.60 -2.30
N PRO A 139 -23.71 -5.39 -3.33
CA PRO A 139 -22.91 -6.58 -3.66
C PRO A 139 -21.50 -6.17 -4.12
N VAL A 140 -20.48 -6.82 -3.58
CA VAL A 140 -19.07 -6.57 -3.97
C VAL A 140 -18.86 -6.94 -5.44
N LYS A 141 -19.50 -8.02 -5.89
CA LYS A 141 -19.54 -8.43 -7.30
C LYS A 141 -20.72 -7.79 -7.99
N LEU A 142 -20.48 -6.65 -8.62
CA LEU A 142 -21.50 -5.91 -9.35
C LEU A 142 -21.90 -6.59 -10.66
N SER A 143 -23.14 -6.35 -11.07
CA SER A 143 -23.62 -6.80 -12.39
C SER A 143 -22.83 -6.13 -13.51
N ARG A 144 -22.37 -6.93 -14.48
CA ARG A 144 -21.71 -6.42 -15.70
C ARG A 144 -22.62 -5.52 -16.54
N LYS A 145 -23.93 -5.54 -16.30
CA LYS A 145 -24.90 -4.65 -16.96
C LYS A 145 -24.91 -3.23 -16.39
N ASN A 146 -24.43 -3.02 -15.16
CA ASN A 146 -24.38 -1.69 -14.58
C ASN A 146 -23.44 -0.80 -15.39
N ALA A 147 -23.74 0.48 -15.53
CA ALA A 147 -22.91 1.39 -16.32
C ALA A 147 -21.47 1.47 -15.76
N VAL A 148 -20.49 1.78 -16.61
CA VAL A 148 -19.16 2.20 -16.17
C VAL A 148 -19.06 3.69 -16.40
N HIS A 149 -18.81 4.43 -15.33
CA HIS A 149 -18.65 5.88 -15.39
C HIS A 149 -17.18 6.24 -15.56
N ASN A 150 -16.91 7.20 -16.45
CA ASN A 150 -15.63 7.90 -16.46
C ASN A 150 -15.68 8.95 -15.34
N CYS A 151 -14.81 8.79 -14.36
CA CYS A 151 -14.76 9.60 -13.16
C CYS A 151 -13.50 10.49 -13.18
N ARG A 152 -13.57 11.63 -12.48
CA ARG A 152 -12.45 12.55 -12.34
C ARG A 152 -12.05 12.68 -10.87
N LEU A 153 -10.87 12.18 -10.52
CA LEU A 153 -10.32 12.17 -9.16
C LEU A 153 -9.04 13.00 -9.11
N PHE A 154 -9.10 14.16 -8.45
CA PHE A 154 -8.01 15.15 -8.40
C PHE A 154 -7.46 15.54 -9.76
N GLY A 155 -8.34 15.72 -10.75
CA GLY A 155 -7.92 16.11 -12.10
C GLY A 155 -7.27 14.97 -12.89
N LEU A 156 -7.40 13.71 -12.47
CA LEU A 156 -6.99 12.53 -13.23
C LEU A 156 -8.20 11.63 -13.52
N ASP A 157 -8.20 11.02 -14.70
CA ASP A 157 -9.27 10.12 -15.12
C ASP A 157 -9.12 8.74 -14.48
N ILE A 158 -10.25 8.17 -14.06
CA ILE A 158 -10.35 6.79 -13.59
C ILE A 158 -11.77 6.29 -13.83
N GLN A 159 -11.95 4.98 -13.96
CA GLN A 159 -13.27 4.38 -14.14
C GLN A 159 -13.85 3.83 -12.83
N GLY A 160 -15.17 3.71 -12.79
CA GLY A 160 -15.88 3.05 -11.71
C GLY A 160 -17.19 2.44 -12.19
N ARG A 161 -17.49 1.23 -11.73
CA ARG A 161 -18.72 0.54 -12.07
C ARG A 161 -19.86 0.96 -11.15
N ASP A 162 -20.98 1.18 -11.80
CA ASP A 162 -22.32 1.40 -11.28
C ASP A 162 -22.68 0.60 -10.02
N CYS A 163 -22.93 1.18 -8.83
CA CYS A 163 -23.48 0.43 -7.69
C CYS A 163 -25.02 0.30 -7.71
N GLY A 164 -25.71 0.96 -8.64
CA GLY A 164 -27.16 0.92 -8.78
C GLY A 164 -27.90 2.04 -8.04
N ASP A 165 -29.19 2.16 -8.35
CA ASP A 165 -30.01 3.31 -7.95
C ASP A 165 -30.35 3.31 -6.46
N GLU A 166 -30.40 2.14 -5.82
CA GLU A 166 -30.56 2.04 -4.36
C GLU A 166 -29.40 2.71 -3.62
N ALA A 167 -28.16 2.43 -4.05
CA ALA A 167 -26.97 3.05 -3.46
C ALA A 167 -26.96 4.56 -3.74
N ALA A 168 -27.30 4.96 -4.97
CA ALA A 168 -27.40 6.36 -5.36
C ALA A 168 -28.40 7.15 -4.48
N GLN A 169 -29.60 6.60 -4.33
CA GLN A 169 -30.66 7.20 -3.52
C GLN A 169 -30.28 7.28 -2.05
N TRP A 170 -29.61 6.24 -1.51
CA TRP A 170 -29.19 6.22 -0.12
C TRP A 170 -28.20 7.35 0.19
N PHE A 171 -27.16 7.54 -0.62
CA PHE A 171 -26.20 8.64 -0.42
C PHE A 171 -26.84 10.01 -0.66
N THR A 172 -27.68 10.14 -1.68
CA THR A 172 -28.43 11.37 -1.98
C THR A 172 -29.33 11.77 -0.80
N THR A 173 -29.99 10.80 -0.18
CA THR A 173 -30.86 11.02 0.98
C THR A 173 -30.05 11.38 2.22
N PHE A 174 -28.95 10.67 2.50
CA PHE A 174 -28.12 10.92 3.67
C PHE A 174 -27.45 12.30 3.64
N LEU A 175 -26.90 12.69 2.49
CA LEU A 175 -26.19 13.96 2.34
C LEU A 175 -27.14 15.14 2.07
N ASN A 176 -28.27 14.89 1.40
CA ASN A 176 -29.33 15.86 1.14
C ASN A 176 -28.86 17.20 0.52
N THR A 177 -27.86 17.14 -0.37
CA THR A 177 -27.29 18.33 -1.03
C THR A 177 -27.45 18.31 -2.56
N GLN A 178 -27.26 17.16 -3.19
CA GLN A 178 -27.41 16.93 -4.63
C GLN A 178 -27.47 15.41 -4.89
N SER A 179 -27.67 15.01 -6.15
CA SER A 179 -27.65 13.60 -6.56
C SER A 179 -26.23 13.01 -6.55
N TYR A 180 -26.12 11.79 -6.05
CA TYR A 180 -24.85 11.07 -5.96
C TYR A 180 -24.94 9.66 -6.52
N ARG A 181 -23.81 9.14 -7.00
CA ARG A 181 -23.64 7.74 -7.44
C ARG A 181 -22.45 7.13 -6.73
N LEU A 182 -22.63 5.94 -6.16
CA LEU A 182 -21.52 5.13 -5.67
C LEU A 182 -20.96 4.32 -6.84
N VAL A 183 -19.63 4.28 -6.97
CA VAL A 183 -18.94 3.47 -7.98
C VAL A 183 -17.87 2.58 -7.36
N HIS A 184 -17.63 1.43 -7.98
CA HIS A 184 -16.59 0.46 -7.60
C HIS A 184 -15.46 0.39 -8.62
N PHE A 185 -14.22 0.36 -8.16
CA PHE A 185 -13.08 0.03 -9.00
C PHE A 185 -12.97 -1.48 -9.20
N GLU A 186 -12.98 -1.94 -10.45
CA GLU A 186 -12.81 -3.35 -10.79
C GLU A 186 -11.41 -3.64 -11.32
N SER A 187 -10.89 -4.85 -11.10
CA SER A 187 -9.50 -5.21 -11.45
C SER A 187 -9.16 -5.11 -12.94
N GLN A 188 -10.14 -5.12 -13.83
CA GLN A 188 -9.91 -4.95 -15.27
C GLN A 188 -9.88 -3.47 -15.72
N MET A 189 -10.16 -2.53 -14.82
CA MET A 189 -10.04 -1.09 -15.09
C MET A 189 -8.60 -0.63 -14.93
N ALA A 190 -8.20 0.38 -15.68
CA ALA A 190 -6.88 0.99 -15.54
C ALA A 190 -6.79 1.75 -14.20
N PRO A 191 -5.83 1.43 -13.32
CA PRO A 191 -5.60 2.19 -12.09
C PRO A 191 -4.96 3.55 -12.39
N ARG A 192 -5.04 4.48 -11.45
CA ARG A 192 -4.23 5.72 -11.50
C ARG A 192 -2.80 5.41 -11.10
N LYS A 193 -1.86 6.22 -11.59
CA LYS A 193 -0.45 6.12 -11.20
C LYS A 193 -0.14 7.19 -10.16
N SER A 194 0.48 6.77 -9.06
CA SER A 194 0.91 7.67 -7.99
C SER A 194 1.92 8.71 -8.49
N ARG A 195 2.73 8.34 -9.50
CA ARG A 195 3.72 9.22 -10.13
C ARG A 195 3.11 10.42 -10.88
N ASP A 196 1.89 10.28 -11.39
CA ASP A 196 1.17 11.36 -12.09
C ASP A 196 0.65 12.44 -11.09
N ILE A 197 0.75 12.15 -9.79
CA ILE A 197 0.35 13.02 -8.69
C ILE A 197 1.59 13.61 -8.01
N PHE A 198 2.56 12.75 -7.65
CA PHE A 198 3.87 13.16 -7.12
C PHE A 198 5.00 12.38 -7.80
N THR A 199 5.98 13.09 -8.35
CA THR A 199 7.07 12.48 -9.16
C THR A 199 8.01 11.56 -8.38
N THR A 200 7.96 11.58 -7.04
CA THR A 200 8.72 10.74 -6.12
C THR A 200 8.34 9.25 -6.18
N PHE A 201 7.12 8.94 -6.64
CA PHE A 201 6.66 7.55 -6.81
C PHE A 201 7.23 6.91 -8.08
N ARG A 202 7.33 5.57 -8.07
CA ARG A 202 7.75 4.81 -9.25
C ARG A 202 6.61 4.81 -10.29
N SER A 203 6.96 4.60 -11.56
CA SER A 203 5.98 4.45 -12.63
C SER A 203 5.07 3.23 -12.48
N THR A 204 5.45 2.27 -11.63
CA THR A 204 4.70 1.05 -11.31
C THR A 204 3.83 1.18 -10.07
N ASP A 205 3.89 2.31 -9.35
CA ASP A 205 3.11 2.51 -8.13
C ASP A 205 1.70 2.97 -8.52
N GLU A 206 0.74 2.07 -8.35
CA GLU A 206 -0.63 2.24 -8.81
C GLU A 206 -1.61 2.35 -7.64
N ILE A 207 -2.72 3.06 -7.84
CA ILE A 207 -3.77 3.25 -6.86
C ILE A 207 -5.14 3.29 -7.54
N ALA A 208 -6.18 2.85 -6.82
CA ALA A 208 -7.57 3.08 -7.21
C ALA A 208 -7.99 4.51 -6.80
N TYR A 209 -8.83 4.64 -5.77
CA TYR A 209 -9.30 5.92 -5.25
C TYR A 209 -8.56 6.52 -4.01
N PRO A 210 -7.44 5.96 -3.48
CA PRO A 210 -6.56 6.71 -2.57
C PRO A 210 -6.10 8.05 -3.15
N ASP A 211 -5.65 8.98 -2.30
CA ASP A 211 -5.20 10.31 -2.74
C ASP A 211 -3.93 10.21 -3.58
N CYS A 212 -2.87 9.60 -3.06
CA CYS A 212 -1.59 9.46 -3.78
C CYS A 212 -0.77 8.20 -3.45
N SER A 213 -1.07 7.45 -2.40
CA SER A 213 -0.25 6.30 -1.96
C SER A 213 -1.12 5.07 -1.69
N PRO A 214 -0.63 3.85 -1.97
CA PRO A 214 -1.31 2.60 -1.62
C PRO A 214 -1.49 2.39 -0.11
N ALA A 215 -0.61 2.97 0.72
CA ALA A 215 -0.67 2.84 2.17
C ALA A 215 -0.10 4.09 2.85
N MET A 216 -0.56 4.36 4.06
CA MET A 216 -0.01 5.38 4.96
C MET A 216 0.32 4.79 6.34
N ILE A 217 1.50 5.11 6.85
CA ILE A 217 1.95 4.79 8.21
C ILE A 217 1.90 6.08 9.04
N LEU A 218 1.53 5.97 10.31
CA LEU A 218 1.59 7.06 11.29
C LEU A 218 1.90 6.49 12.67
N SER A 219 2.81 7.10 13.42
CA SER A 219 3.11 6.63 14.78
C SER A 219 2.17 7.21 15.84
N GLU A 220 1.97 6.45 16.91
CA GLU A 220 1.27 6.94 18.12
C GLU A 220 2.01 8.13 18.73
N ALA A 221 3.35 8.09 18.74
CA ALA A 221 4.19 9.16 19.27
C ALA A 221 4.00 10.48 18.50
N SER A 222 3.88 10.44 17.16
CA SER A 222 3.58 11.63 16.34
C SER A 222 2.21 12.25 16.68
N LEU A 223 1.20 11.39 16.89
CA LEU A 223 -0.13 11.87 17.28
C LEU A 223 -0.13 12.45 18.70
N GLU A 224 0.58 11.81 19.63
CA GLU A 224 0.72 12.28 21.01
C GLU A 224 1.41 13.64 21.06
N ASP A 225 2.54 13.79 20.36
CA ASP A 225 3.25 15.07 20.25
C ASP A 225 2.35 16.18 19.72
N LEU A 226 1.65 15.95 18.60
CA LEU A 226 0.68 16.92 18.07
C LEU A 226 -0.39 17.25 19.10
N ASN A 227 -0.93 16.24 19.78
CA ASN A 227 -1.94 16.44 20.80
C ASN A 227 -1.42 17.24 21.99
N THR A 228 -0.13 17.22 22.35
CA THR A 228 0.40 18.12 23.41
C THR A 228 0.25 19.61 23.06
N ARG A 229 0.18 19.93 21.76
CA ARG A 229 0.12 21.30 21.22
C ARG A 229 -1.29 21.78 20.87
N LEU A 230 -2.30 20.92 21.03
CA LEU A 230 -3.71 21.21 20.70
C LEU A 230 -4.57 21.40 21.95
N GLU A 231 -5.48 22.37 21.93
CA GLU A 231 -6.54 22.51 22.94
C GLU A 231 -7.54 21.36 22.83
N LYS A 232 -8.16 21.20 21.65
CA LYS A 232 -9.02 20.07 21.32
C LYS A 232 -8.19 18.95 20.70
N LYS A 233 -8.06 17.84 21.43
CA LYS A 233 -7.28 16.68 20.97
C LYS A 233 -7.94 16.04 19.75
N VAL A 234 -7.12 15.58 18.82
CA VAL A 234 -7.53 14.84 17.62
C VAL A 234 -7.20 13.36 17.78
N LYS A 235 -7.91 12.52 17.02
CA LYS A 235 -7.72 11.07 17.04
C LYS A 235 -6.95 10.62 15.81
N MET A 236 -6.43 9.40 15.85
CA MET A 236 -5.69 8.79 14.74
C MET A 236 -6.52 8.77 13.43
N GLN A 237 -7.84 8.61 13.57
CA GLN A 237 -8.80 8.59 12.47
C GLN A 237 -8.87 9.91 11.69
N ASN A 238 -8.53 11.05 12.31
CA ASN A 238 -8.44 12.35 11.61
C ASN A 238 -7.39 12.31 10.49
N PHE A 239 -6.31 11.53 10.66
CA PHE A 239 -5.22 11.42 9.70
C PHE A 239 -5.39 10.26 8.73
N ARG A 240 -6.30 9.34 9.04
CA ARG A 240 -6.68 8.18 8.22
C ARG A 240 -5.52 7.23 7.82
N PRO A 241 -4.58 6.88 8.72
CA PRO A 241 -3.51 5.93 8.42
C PRO A 241 -4.07 4.56 8.13
N ASN A 242 -3.33 3.76 7.36
CA ASN A 242 -3.61 2.35 7.19
C ASN A 242 -2.93 1.51 8.27
N ILE A 243 -1.72 1.91 8.65
CA ILE A 243 -0.89 1.19 9.61
C ILE A 243 -0.50 2.19 10.70
N VAL A 244 -0.77 1.83 11.95
CA VAL A 244 -0.36 2.58 13.12
C VAL A 244 0.72 1.81 13.85
N VAL A 245 1.74 2.53 14.30
CA VAL A 245 2.94 1.96 14.92
C VAL A 245 3.22 2.61 16.27
N THR A 246 3.78 1.81 17.17
CA THR A 246 4.20 2.24 18.51
C THR A 246 5.65 1.83 18.79
N GLY A 247 6.23 2.35 19.87
CA GLY A 247 7.60 2.06 20.29
C GLY A 247 8.68 2.75 19.44
N CYS A 248 8.37 3.93 18.91
CA CYS A 248 9.28 4.81 18.18
C CYS A 248 9.14 6.25 18.71
N SER A 249 10.09 7.12 18.37
CA SER A 249 10.03 8.55 18.69
C SER A 249 9.01 9.26 17.81
N ALA A 250 8.52 10.43 18.24
CA ALA A 250 7.64 11.25 17.40
C ALA A 250 8.32 11.57 16.06
N TYR A 251 7.58 11.39 14.97
CA TYR A 251 8.00 11.61 13.57
C TYR A 251 9.13 10.69 13.08
N GLU A 252 9.52 9.68 13.85
CA GLU A 252 10.57 8.75 13.44
C GLU A 252 10.20 8.00 12.14
N GLU A 253 8.90 7.81 11.90
CA GLU A 253 8.37 7.17 10.68
C GLU A 253 8.76 7.88 9.39
N ASP A 254 9.03 9.19 9.43
CA ASP A 254 9.44 9.97 8.26
C ASP A 254 10.84 9.56 7.75
N SER A 255 11.65 8.95 8.62
CA SER A 255 13.01 8.49 8.28
C SER A 255 13.03 7.06 7.69
N TRP A 256 11.91 6.33 7.74
CA TRP A 256 11.88 4.92 7.40
C TRP A 256 11.78 4.67 5.89
N ASN A 257 12.94 4.59 5.23
CA ASN A 257 13.02 4.38 3.79
C ASN A 257 12.72 2.94 3.33
N LYS A 258 13.11 1.94 4.12
CA LYS A 258 12.89 0.52 3.86
C LYS A 258 12.28 -0.11 5.10
N ILE A 259 11.03 -0.55 4.98
CA ILE A 259 10.23 -1.04 6.09
C ILE A 259 9.92 -2.51 5.85
N LYS A 260 10.09 -3.34 6.87
CA LYS A 260 9.72 -4.75 6.83
C LYS A 260 8.78 -5.08 7.98
N ILE A 261 7.60 -5.59 7.65
CA ILE A 261 6.58 -6.02 8.62
C ILE A 261 6.19 -7.46 8.28
N GLY A 262 6.59 -8.41 9.13
CA GLY A 262 6.51 -9.83 8.80
C GLY A 262 7.27 -10.13 7.50
N ASN A 263 6.57 -10.65 6.50
CA ASN A 263 7.12 -10.96 5.18
C ASN A 263 6.91 -9.84 4.15
N VAL A 264 6.26 -8.74 4.53
CA VAL A 264 5.98 -7.61 3.63
C VAL A 264 7.11 -6.61 3.69
N GLU A 265 7.62 -6.21 2.53
CA GLU A 265 8.58 -5.14 2.37
C GLU A 265 7.91 -3.92 1.72
N MET A 266 8.09 -2.76 2.33
CA MET A 266 7.53 -1.49 1.87
C MET A 266 8.66 -0.46 1.77
N LYS A 267 8.45 0.52 0.91
CA LYS A 267 9.36 1.66 0.74
C LYS A 267 8.68 2.92 1.25
N GLY A 268 9.33 3.65 2.16
CA GLY A 268 8.95 5.02 2.48
C GLY A 268 9.23 5.92 1.28
N THR A 269 8.20 6.60 0.78
CA THR A 269 8.30 7.38 -0.46
C THR A 269 8.30 8.87 -0.21
N MET A 270 7.40 9.37 0.63
CA MET A 270 7.29 10.77 1.01
C MET A 270 6.44 10.91 2.28
N ALA A 271 6.64 12.02 3.01
CA ALA A 271 5.72 12.43 4.06
C ALA A 271 4.34 12.78 3.46
N CYS A 272 3.27 12.56 4.22
CA CYS A 272 1.91 12.83 3.77
C CYS A 272 1.54 14.31 3.99
N PRO A 273 1.32 15.11 2.92
CA PRO A 273 0.83 16.47 3.07
C PRO A 273 -0.58 16.45 3.66
N ARG A 274 -0.80 17.23 4.71
CA ARG A 274 -2.09 17.28 5.42
C ARG A 274 -3.01 18.32 4.78
N CYS A 275 -4.30 18.01 4.74
CA CYS A 275 -5.34 18.86 4.15
C CYS A 275 -6.53 19.01 5.09
N ILE A 276 -7.51 19.83 4.69
CA ILE A 276 -8.69 20.20 5.50
C ILE A 276 -9.48 18.98 6.01
N LEU A 277 -9.34 17.82 5.40
CA LEU A 277 -9.98 16.60 5.91
C LEU A 277 -9.60 16.32 7.38
N THR A 278 -8.35 16.62 7.77
CA THR A 278 -7.87 16.38 9.14
C THR A 278 -8.62 17.17 10.21
N THR A 279 -9.28 18.25 9.82
CA THR A 279 -10.01 19.15 10.72
C THR A 279 -11.47 18.74 10.92
N ILE A 280 -11.91 17.67 10.25
CA ILE A 280 -13.25 17.13 10.42
C ILE A 280 -13.31 16.38 11.75
N ASP A 281 -14.28 16.74 12.57
CA ASP A 281 -14.62 15.98 13.75
C ASP A 281 -15.25 14.65 13.34
N MET A 282 -14.59 13.55 13.70
CA MET A 282 -14.95 12.20 13.23
C MET A 282 -16.25 11.66 13.85
N GLU A 283 -16.82 12.34 14.84
CA GLU A 283 -18.07 11.95 15.51
C GLU A 283 -19.27 12.78 15.04
N THR A 284 -19.02 14.03 14.65
CA THR A 284 -20.08 14.98 14.25
C THR A 284 -20.10 15.32 12.76
N GLY A 285 -19.02 15.03 12.02
CA GLY A 285 -18.90 15.38 10.61
C GLY A 285 -18.82 16.89 10.37
N ILE A 286 -18.45 17.66 11.40
CA ILE A 286 -18.32 19.12 11.33
C ILE A 286 -16.85 19.48 11.10
N ILE A 287 -16.62 20.38 10.13
CA ILE A 287 -15.28 20.91 9.83
C ILE A 287 -14.93 21.98 10.86
N ASP A 288 -13.84 21.77 11.61
CA ASP A 288 -13.09 22.87 12.21
C ASP A 288 -12.31 23.58 11.09
N ARG A 289 -12.41 24.90 10.93
CA ARG A 289 -11.73 25.59 9.82
C ARG A 289 -10.27 25.92 10.11
N LYS A 290 -9.75 25.55 11.28
CA LYS A 290 -8.40 25.89 11.74
C LYS A 290 -7.60 24.66 12.18
N GLU A 291 -8.08 23.94 13.19
CA GLU A 291 -7.29 22.88 13.84
C GLU A 291 -7.61 21.49 13.30
N PRO A 292 -6.64 20.57 13.20
CA PRO A 292 -5.25 20.69 13.67
C PRO A 292 -4.28 21.30 12.63
N LEU A 293 -4.78 21.82 11.51
CA LEU A 293 -3.91 22.27 10.40
C LEU A 293 -3.06 23.48 10.75
N GLU A 294 -3.59 24.46 11.47
CA GLU A 294 -2.81 25.63 11.88
C GLU A 294 -1.66 25.24 12.81
N THR A 295 -1.88 24.32 13.73
CA THR A 295 -0.81 23.76 14.59
C THR A 295 0.21 22.95 13.79
N LEU A 296 -0.21 22.19 12.78
CA LEU A 296 0.68 21.41 11.91
C LEU A 296 1.56 22.26 10.99
N LYS A 297 1.19 23.52 10.71
CA LYS A 297 1.98 24.44 9.87
C LYS A 297 3.14 25.11 10.62
N ARG A 298 3.09 25.13 11.95
CA ARG A 298 4.12 25.74 12.81
C ARG A 298 5.27 24.77 13.03
#